data_AF-A0A8J5L9V2-F1
#
_entry.id   AF-A0A8J5L9V2-F1
#
_cell.length_a   1.000
_cell.length_b   1.000
_cell.length_c   1.000
_cell.angle_alpha   90.00
_cell.angle_beta   90.00
_cell.angle_gamma   90.00
#
_symmetry.space_group_name_H-M   'P 1'
#
loop_
_entity.id
_entity.type
_entity.pdbx_description
1 polymer ?
#
loop_
_entity_poly.entity_id
_entity_poly.type
_entity_poly.pdbx_seq_one_letter_code
_entity_poly.pdbx_strand_id
1 'polypeptide(L)'
;MKRMQQLVDDAKLRKKNPKPKEVSLPSSSVSSNMASKSSFSAPLQNDDPTLTKKRKVPLNARDELHSEITRLFYIKELSFNIARNPHYNICAPTDSLQNKEAFDECKWIAEVANDASMIKNFIMNHNMRLSMFNNNSNLKMVSLADTRFASTIIMLKRFKQIKKCLENMVISERWDLYKEEDVVKARVVKYKILDDQFWEKINYILAFTSPIYEILRKADSDQPCLHLIYEWWDEMIKKMKVAISKRPYSGDSKFYEIVHNILVERWNKSNTSLHCLAHSLNPSHEWLQESPNRLPPHRDIEVSRERKKCIERYYCNSSKRKSVNEKFISFSAVIDDFSDNDAMRDRGLMSPTKWWVIHGASAPTLQSLALKLLGQPSSSSSCERN
;
A
#
# COMPACT_ATOMS: atom_id res chain seq x y z
N MET A 1 16.43 -32.56 14.96
CA MET A 1 17.61 -31.75 14.55
C MET A 1 18.31 -32.25 13.28
N LYS A 2 18.63 -33.54 13.09
CA LYS A 2 19.35 -34.03 11.89
C LYS A 2 18.68 -33.75 10.53
N ARG A 3 17.35 -33.72 10.46
CA ARG A 3 16.58 -33.45 9.22
C ARG A 3 16.63 -32.00 8.74
N MET A 4 16.80 -31.04 9.65
CA MET A 4 16.99 -29.62 9.28
C MET A 4 18.38 -29.37 8.70
N GLN A 5 19.40 -30.02 9.25
CA GLN A 5 20.77 -29.85 8.75
C GLN A 5 20.91 -30.38 7.31
N GLN A 6 20.26 -31.51 7.01
CA GLN A 6 20.26 -32.10 5.68
C GLN A 6 19.59 -31.21 4.62
N LEU A 7 18.50 -30.53 4.98
CA LEU A 7 17.82 -29.57 4.09
C LEU A 7 18.64 -28.29 3.87
N VAL A 8 19.40 -27.85 4.87
CA VAL A 8 20.32 -26.71 4.76
C VAL A 8 21.51 -27.04 3.86
N ASP A 9 22.02 -28.27 3.94
CA ASP A 9 23.16 -28.70 3.13
C ASP A 9 22.76 -28.97 1.67
N ASP A 10 21.56 -29.53 1.43
CA ASP A 10 20.99 -29.66 0.07
C ASP A 10 20.71 -28.32 -0.61
N ALA A 11 20.26 -27.31 0.17
CA ALA A 11 20.03 -25.96 -0.33
C ALA A 11 21.35 -25.25 -0.69
N LYS A 12 22.44 -25.53 0.03
CA LYS A 12 23.79 -25.01 -0.29
C LYS A 12 24.36 -25.66 -1.54
N LEU A 13 24.09 -26.95 -1.78
CA LEU A 13 24.55 -27.67 -2.96
C LEU A 13 23.90 -27.13 -4.25
N ARG A 14 22.61 -26.77 -4.20
CA ARG A 14 21.87 -26.17 -5.34
C ARG A 14 22.38 -24.79 -5.76
N LYS A 15 23.05 -24.05 -4.88
CA LYS A 15 23.66 -22.74 -5.19
C LYS A 15 25.02 -22.83 -5.90
N LYS A 16 25.68 -24.00 -5.91
CA LYS A 16 27.02 -24.15 -6.51
C LYS A 16 27.03 -24.46 -8.02
N ASN A 17 25.89 -24.82 -8.62
CA ASN A 17 25.79 -25.09 -10.06
C ASN A 17 24.65 -24.30 -10.73
N PRO A 18 24.87 -23.03 -11.12
CA PRO A 18 23.92 -22.33 -11.96
C PRO A 18 24.06 -22.86 -13.40
N LYS A 19 23.03 -23.52 -13.92
CA LYS A 19 22.90 -23.73 -15.38
C LYS A 19 22.69 -22.36 -16.03
N PRO A 20 23.44 -22.00 -17.09
CA PRO A 20 23.22 -20.73 -17.79
C PRO A 20 21.88 -20.81 -18.54
N LYS A 21 21.00 -19.83 -18.28
CA LYS A 21 19.87 -19.53 -19.15
C LYS A 21 20.26 -18.35 -20.02
N GLU A 22 20.53 -18.58 -21.30
CA GLU A 22 20.58 -17.50 -22.29
C GLU A 22 19.15 -17.01 -22.54
N VAL A 23 18.95 -15.70 -22.40
CA VAL A 23 17.73 -15.01 -22.79
C VAL A 23 18.11 -14.04 -23.90
N SER A 24 17.69 -14.33 -25.12
CA SER A 24 17.90 -13.48 -26.30
C SER A 24 17.00 -12.26 -26.26
N LEU A 25 17.57 -11.08 -26.52
CA LEU A 25 16.87 -9.79 -26.63
C LEU A 25 16.13 -9.67 -27.98
N PRO A 26 14.95 -9.01 -28.03
CA PRO A 26 14.26 -8.72 -29.29
C PRO A 26 14.91 -7.54 -30.04
N SER A 27 14.97 -7.66 -31.36
CA SER A 27 15.56 -6.71 -32.30
C SER A 27 14.66 -5.49 -32.55
N SER A 28 15.28 -4.31 -32.69
CA SER A 28 14.62 -3.07 -33.09
C SER A 28 14.38 -3.05 -34.60
N SER A 29 13.11 -2.94 -35.01
CA SER A 29 12.78 -2.38 -36.32
C SER A 29 11.60 -1.43 -36.17
N VAL A 30 11.90 -0.15 -36.41
CA VAL A 30 10.94 0.93 -36.57
C VAL A 30 10.37 0.82 -37.98
N SER A 31 9.06 0.95 -38.13
CA SER A 31 8.46 1.35 -39.39
C SER A 31 7.30 2.30 -39.11
N SER A 32 7.55 3.53 -39.51
CA SER A 32 6.64 4.67 -39.67
C SER A 32 5.50 4.35 -40.63
N ASN A 33 4.31 4.92 -40.38
CA ASN A 33 3.48 5.46 -41.47
C ASN A 33 2.62 6.63 -40.99
N MET A 34 2.62 7.67 -41.84
CA MET A 34 2.00 8.99 -41.72
C MET A 34 0.53 9.01 -42.17
N ALA A 35 -0.23 9.97 -41.65
CA ALA A 35 -1.14 10.90 -42.35
C ALA A 35 -1.83 11.78 -41.27
N SER A 36 -1.59 13.09 -41.07
CA SER A 36 -1.72 14.28 -41.93
C SER A 36 -3.16 14.74 -42.23
N LYS A 37 -3.57 15.86 -41.59
CA LYS A 37 -4.27 17.08 -42.10
C LYS A 37 -5.36 17.58 -41.13
N SER A 38 -5.12 18.73 -40.47
CA SER A 38 -5.52 20.12 -40.82
C SER A 38 -6.96 20.41 -40.37
N SER A 39 -7.34 21.54 -39.76
CA SER A 39 -7.00 22.94 -40.02
C SER A 39 -7.75 23.84 -39.01
N PHE A 40 -7.15 24.94 -38.53
CA PHE A 40 -7.71 26.30 -38.58
C PHE A 40 -6.67 27.33 -38.05
N SER A 41 -6.30 28.25 -38.94
CA SER A 41 -5.54 29.52 -38.77
C SER A 41 -6.43 30.60 -38.13
N ALA A 42 -5.98 31.66 -37.46
CA ALA A 42 -5.05 32.74 -37.87
C ALA A 42 -4.76 33.72 -36.66
N PRO A 43 -3.92 34.79 -36.77
CA PRO A 43 -2.91 35.18 -35.75
C PRO A 43 -2.89 36.68 -35.29
N LEU A 44 -1.80 37.07 -34.58
CA LEU A 44 -1.21 38.42 -34.28
C LEU A 44 -1.57 39.01 -32.88
N GLN A 45 -0.72 39.66 -32.06
CA GLN A 45 0.69 40.16 -32.13
C GLN A 45 1.16 40.60 -30.69
N ASN A 46 2.46 40.38 -30.36
CA ASN A 46 3.48 41.20 -29.62
C ASN A 46 3.09 42.10 -28.40
N ASP A 47 3.87 42.35 -27.33
CA ASP A 47 5.26 42.14 -26.87
C ASP A 47 5.32 42.44 -25.33
N ASP A 48 6.20 41.79 -24.54
CA ASP A 48 7.04 42.39 -23.46
C ASP A 48 8.01 41.33 -22.86
N PRO A 49 9.36 41.49 -22.90
CA PRO A 49 10.31 40.49 -22.45
C PRO A 49 11.08 40.89 -21.18
N THR A 50 10.50 40.81 -19.98
CA THR A 50 11.31 40.74 -18.74
C THR A 50 10.63 39.91 -17.64
N LEU A 51 11.44 39.17 -16.88
CA LEU A 51 11.11 38.28 -15.75
C LEU A 51 10.45 36.92 -16.06
N THR A 52 11.28 35.87 -16.18
CA THR A 52 11.37 34.74 -15.21
C THR A 52 12.15 33.59 -15.84
N LYS A 53 13.49 33.61 -15.77
CA LYS A 53 14.27 32.38 -15.96
C LYS A 53 14.08 31.49 -14.73
N LYS A 54 13.01 30.68 -14.73
CA LYS A 54 13.01 29.42 -13.98
C LYS A 54 14.24 28.65 -14.47
N ARG A 55 15.26 28.50 -13.63
CA ARG A 55 16.40 27.62 -13.89
C ARG A 55 15.83 26.22 -14.16
N LYS A 56 15.73 25.84 -15.43
CA LYS A 56 15.52 24.46 -15.84
C LYS A 56 16.69 23.67 -15.26
N VAL A 57 16.39 22.77 -14.31
CA VAL A 57 17.31 21.70 -13.96
C VAL A 57 17.66 20.99 -15.27
N PRO A 58 18.95 20.80 -15.62
CA PRO A 58 19.32 20.18 -16.88
C PRO A 58 18.64 18.80 -16.97
N LEU A 59 17.96 18.55 -18.08
CA LEU A 59 17.24 17.29 -18.35
C LEU A 59 18.12 16.07 -18.03
N ASN A 60 19.41 16.18 -18.37
CA ASN A 60 20.44 15.18 -18.15
C ASN A 60 20.60 14.77 -16.67
N ALA A 61 20.49 15.69 -15.71
CA ALA A 61 20.64 15.36 -14.28
C ALA A 61 19.39 14.65 -13.71
N ARG A 62 18.21 14.93 -14.28
CA ARG A 62 16.96 14.25 -13.93
C ARG A 62 16.93 12.84 -14.50
N ASP A 63 17.44 12.68 -15.71
CA ASP A 63 17.57 11.38 -16.39
C ASP A 63 18.65 10.52 -15.74
N GLU A 64 19.76 11.10 -15.27
CA GLU A 64 20.77 10.42 -14.46
C GLU A 64 20.19 9.93 -13.13
N LEU A 65 19.45 10.79 -12.43
CA LEU A 65 18.77 10.43 -11.18
C LEU A 65 17.72 9.33 -11.40
N HIS A 66 16.90 9.45 -12.44
CA HIS A 66 15.93 8.41 -12.81
C HIS A 66 16.62 7.10 -13.22
N SER A 67 17.74 7.16 -13.94
CA SER A 67 18.51 5.97 -14.33
C SER A 67 19.13 5.29 -13.11
N GLU A 68 19.72 6.04 -12.18
CA GLU A 68 20.29 5.53 -10.93
C GLU A 68 19.19 4.89 -10.04
N ILE A 69 18.02 5.51 -10.00
CA ILE A 69 16.83 5.06 -9.26
C ILE A 69 16.24 3.79 -9.91
N THR A 70 16.07 3.76 -11.23
CA THR A 70 15.65 2.56 -11.98
C THR A 70 16.66 1.42 -11.82
N ARG A 71 17.96 1.73 -11.79
CA ARG A 71 19.02 0.76 -11.53
C ARG A 71 18.97 0.24 -10.09
N LEU A 72 18.63 1.08 -9.12
CA LEU A 72 18.33 0.68 -7.73
C LEU A 72 17.10 -0.25 -7.65
N PHE A 73 16.06 0.01 -8.44
CA PHE A 73 14.82 -0.77 -8.41
C PHE A 73 14.91 -2.11 -9.13
N TYR A 74 15.54 -2.17 -10.31
CA TYR A 74 15.54 -3.36 -11.17
C TYR A 74 16.76 -4.28 -10.98
N ILE A 75 17.93 -3.75 -10.61
CA ILE A 75 19.14 -4.59 -10.45
C ILE A 75 19.28 -5.14 -9.02
N LYS A 76 18.62 -4.55 -8.02
CA LYS A 76 18.77 -4.91 -6.59
C LYS A 76 17.52 -5.48 -5.91
N GLU A 77 16.55 -5.97 -6.68
CA GLU A 77 15.33 -6.67 -6.18
C GLU A 77 14.48 -5.85 -5.16
N LEU A 78 14.47 -4.53 -5.27
CA LEU A 78 13.70 -3.65 -4.38
C LEU A 78 12.31 -3.39 -4.96
N SER A 79 11.43 -4.40 -4.97
CA SER A 79 10.06 -4.22 -5.49
C SER A 79 9.21 -3.44 -4.48
N PHE A 80 8.75 -2.25 -4.86
CA PHE A 80 7.69 -1.54 -4.14
C PHE A 80 6.34 -2.03 -4.66
N ASN A 81 5.76 -3.03 -4.00
CA ASN A 81 4.41 -3.48 -4.34
C ASN A 81 3.71 -4.02 -3.09
N ILE A 82 3.37 -3.13 -2.15
CA ILE A 82 2.46 -3.48 -1.03
C ILE A 82 1.11 -4.00 -1.59
N ALA A 83 0.73 -3.58 -2.81
CA ALA A 83 -0.58 -3.81 -3.41
C ALA A 83 -0.71 -5.00 -4.39
N ARG A 84 0.38 -5.63 -4.84
CA ARG A 84 0.35 -6.53 -6.04
C ARG A 84 0.77 -7.99 -5.85
N ASN A 85 0.70 -8.55 -4.65
CA ASN A 85 0.89 -10.00 -4.48
C ASN A 85 -0.46 -10.75 -4.42
N PRO A 86 -0.86 -11.47 -5.49
CA PRO A 86 -2.12 -12.21 -5.55
C PRO A 86 -2.17 -13.45 -4.63
N HIS A 87 -1.03 -13.93 -4.11
CA HIS A 87 -0.96 -15.20 -3.38
C HIS A 87 -1.42 -15.15 -1.91
N TYR A 88 -1.78 -13.97 -1.39
CA TYR A 88 -2.09 -13.81 0.03
C TYR A 88 -3.29 -12.88 0.26
N ASN A 89 -4.39 -13.10 -0.45
CA ASN A 89 -5.60 -12.27 -0.32
C ASN A 89 -6.44 -12.72 0.90
N ILE A 90 -6.49 -11.90 1.96
CA ILE A 90 -7.35 -12.12 3.14
C ILE A 90 -8.83 -12.29 2.73
N CYS A 91 -9.24 -11.62 1.65
CA CYS A 91 -10.61 -11.66 1.13
C CYS A 91 -10.87 -12.78 0.11
N ALA A 92 -9.85 -13.54 -0.28
CA ALA A 92 -9.96 -14.68 -1.20
C ALA A 92 -8.86 -15.72 -0.88
N PRO A 93 -8.96 -16.41 0.27
CA PRO A 93 -7.98 -17.42 0.65
C PRO A 93 -8.04 -18.61 -0.32
N THR A 94 -6.89 -19.13 -0.71
CA THR A 94 -6.77 -20.33 -1.55
C THR A 94 -6.59 -21.58 -0.70
N ASP A 95 -7.41 -22.60 -0.94
CA ASP A 95 -7.26 -23.91 -0.31
C ASP A 95 -6.01 -24.60 -0.87
N SER A 96 -5.00 -24.78 -0.03
CA SER A 96 -3.77 -25.49 -0.34
C SER A 96 -3.20 -26.12 0.92
N LEU A 97 -2.48 -27.23 0.78
CA LEU A 97 -1.88 -27.97 1.91
C LEU A 97 -0.98 -27.10 2.80
N GLN A 98 -0.41 -26.01 2.26
CA GLN A 98 0.45 -25.08 2.99
C GLN A 98 -0.32 -23.98 3.73
N ASN A 99 -1.58 -23.70 3.37
CA ASN A 99 -2.38 -22.58 3.88
C ASN A 99 -3.71 -23.01 4.52
N LYS A 100 -3.86 -24.29 4.87
CA LYS A 100 -5.13 -24.85 5.34
C LYS A 100 -5.70 -24.12 6.56
N GLU A 101 -4.87 -23.80 7.54
CA GLU A 101 -5.29 -23.05 8.73
C GLU A 101 -5.76 -21.63 8.40
N ALA A 102 -5.03 -20.93 7.52
CA ALA A 102 -5.41 -19.59 7.07
C ALA A 102 -6.71 -19.63 6.25
N PHE A 103 -6.90 -20.67 5.44
CA PHE A 103 -8.15 -20.91 4.72
C PHE A 103 -9.33 -21.12 5.66
N ASP A 104 -9.20 -22.02 6.64
CA ASP A 104 -10.28 -22.32 7.58
C ASP A 104 -10.75 -21.10 8.38
N GLU A 105 -9.83 -20.21 8.73
CA GLU A 105 -10.10 -19.03 9.56
C GLU A 105 -10.56 -17.82 8.73
N CYS A 106 -10.27 -17.78 7.41
CA CYS A 106 -10.65 -16.68 6.52
C CYS A 106 -11.77 -17.00 5.53
N LYS A 107 -12.15 -18.27 5.31
CA LYS A 107 -13.13 -18.67 4.27
C LYS A 107 -14.48 -17.98 4.40
N TRP A 108 -14.93 -17.71 5.62
CA TRP A 108 -16.18 -17.00 5.88
C TRP A 108 -16.20 -15.57 5.29
N ILE A 109 -15.03 -14.94 5.13
CA ILE A 109 -14.91 -13.61 4.49
C ILE A 109 -15.27 -13.72 3.01
N ALA A 110 -14.76 -14.76 2.34
CA ALA A 110 -15.07 -15.03 0.94
C ALA A 110 -16.54 -15.42 0.75
N GLU A 111 -17.11 -16.20 1.66
CA GLU A 111 -18.55 -16.52 1.66
C GLU A 111 -19.41 -15.25 1.74
N VAL A 112 -19.11 -14.33 2.68
CA VAL A 112 -19.83 -13.06 2.82
C VAL A 112 -19.67 -12.17 1.58
N ALA A 113 -18.45 -12.13 1.01
CA ALA A 113 -18.20 -11.38 -0.22
C ALA A 113 -18.97 -11.96 -1.42
N ASN A 114 -19.04 -13.29 -1.53
CA ASN A 114 -19.78 -13.99 -2.57
C ASN A 114 -21.29 -13.78 -2.42
N ASP A 115 -21.83 -13.84 -1.21
CA ASP A 115 -23.23 -13.53 -0.92
C ASP A 115 -23.58 -12.08 -1.35
N ALA A 116 -22.74 -11.10 -0.99
CA ALA A 116 -22.93 -9.71 -1.42
C ALA A 116 -22.86 -9.54 -2.96
N SER A 117 -21.92 -10.24 -3.61
CA SER A 117 -21.79 -10.24 -5.07
C SER A 117 -23.00 -10.90 -5.76
N MET A 118 -23.50 -12.00 -5.20
CA MET A 118 -24.70 -12.69 -5.67
C MET A 118 -25.92 -11.76 -5.60
N ILE A 119 -26.15 -11.08 -4.47
CA ILE A 119 -27.24 -10.12 -4.30
C ILE A 119 -27.13 -8.99 -5.33
N LYS A 120 -25.92 -8.43 -5.50
CA LYS A 120 -25.67 -7.39 -6.50
C LYS A 120 -26.04 -7.89 -7.90
N ASN A 121 -25.52 -9.03 -8.33
CA ASN A 121 -25.78 -9.57 -9.67
C ASN A 121 -27.26 -9.88 -9.87
N PHE A 122 -27.91 -10.41 -8.83
CA PHE A 122 -29.35 -10.66 -8.85
C PHE A 122 -30.15 -9.38 -9.13
N ILE A 123 -29.78 -8.26 -8.51
CA ILE A 123 -30.49 -6.98 -8.69
C ILE A 123 -30.14 -6.32 -10.03
N MET A 124 -28.85 -6.28 -10.38
CA MET A 124 -28.34 -5.52 -11.52
C MET A 124 -28.65 -6.15 -12.87
N ASN A 125 -28.83 -7.47 -12.95
CA ASN A 125 -28.98 -8.19 -14.22
C ASN A 125 -30.42 -8.23 -14.76
N HIS A 126 -31.41 -7.68 -14.03
CA HIS A 126 -32.81 -7.71 -14.44
C HIS A 126 -33.44 -6.32 -14.35
N ASN A 127 -33.96 -5.81 -15.48
CA ASN A 127 -34.46 -4.44 -15.61
C ASN A 127 -35.48 -4.05 -14.53
N MET A 128 -36.41 -4.95 -14.18
CA MET A 128 -37.39 -4.67 -13.13
C MET A 128 -36.77 -4.53 -11.74
N ARG A 129 -35.79 -5.38 -11.41
CA ARG A 129 -35.10 -5.35 -10.11
C ARG A 129 -34.19 -4.12 -10.02
N LEU A 130 -33.49 -3.80 -11.12
CA LEU A 130 -32.70 -2.58 -11.23
C LEU A 130 -33.56 -1.33 -11.10
N SER A 131 -34.73 -1.29 -11.74
CA SER A 131 -35.69 -0.19 -11.61
C SER A 131 -36.19 -0.03 -10.17
N MET A 132 -36.59 -1.12 -9.53
CA MET A 132 -36.95 -1.13 -8.10
C MET A 132 -35.81 -0.62 -7.22
N PHE A 133 -34.56 -1.01 -7.48
CA PHE A 133 -33.39 -0.52 -6.74
C PHE A 133 -33.17 0.99 -6.94
N ASN A 134 -33.20 1.48 -8.18
CA ASN A 134 -32.98 2.89 -8.49
C ASN A 134 -34.06 3.80 -7.89
N ASN A 135 -35.29 3.31 -7.74
CA ASN A 135 -36.37 4.04 -7.05
C ASN A 135 -36.11 4.19 -5.54
N ASN A 136 -35.28 3.34 -4.95
CA ASN A 136 -34.99 3.33 -3.51
C ASN A 136 -33.60 3.89 -3.16
N SER A 137 -32.72 4.12 -4.13
CA SER A 137 -31.33 4.50 -3.89
C SER A 137 -30.81 5.53 -4.91
N ASN A 138 -30.27 6.63 -4.39
CA ASN A 138 -29.49 7.61 -5.17
C ASN A 138 -28.03 7.15 -5.41
N LEU A 139 -27.60 6.07 -4.75
CA LEU A 139 -26.27 5.49 -4.87
C LEU A 139 -26.30 4.26 -5.79
N LYS A 140 -25.28 4.14 -6.64
CA LYS A 140 -25.09 2.96 -7.48
C LYS A 140 -24.29 1.88 -6.74
N MET A 141 -24.61 0.62 -7.00
CA MET A 141 -23.72 -0.50 -6.65
C MET A 141 -22.44 -0.38 -7.46
N VAL A 142 -21.29 -0.55 -6.79
CA VAL A 142 -19.99 -0.44 -7.46
C VAL A 142 -19.61 -1.78 -8.11
N SER A 143 -19.24 -1.76 -9.39
CA SER A 143 -18.46 -2.81 -10.04
C SER A 143 -17.01 -2.34 -10.17
N LEU A 144 -16.12 -2.88 -9.33
CA LEU A 144 -14.69 -2.74 -9.55
C LEU A 144 -14.22 -3.95 -10.36
N ALA A 145 -13.30 -3.73 -11.30
CA ALA A 145 -12.55 -4.82 -11.90
C ALA A 145 -11.72 -5.51 -10.79
N ASP A 146 -11.61 -6.84 -10.85
CA ASP A 146 -10.89 -7.67 -9.87
C ASP A 146 -9.39 -7.31 -9.76
N THR A 147 -8.87 -6.56 -10.73
CA THR A 147 -7.48 -6.12 -10.84
C THR A 147 -7.09 -4.97 -9.92
N ARG A 148 -8.03 -4.35 -9.20
CA ARG A 148 -7.74 -3.25 -8.25
C ARG A 148 -7.70 -3.77 -6.81
N PHE A 149 -6.58 -3.49 -6.14
CA PHE A 149 -6.38 -3.80 -4.72
C PHE A 149 -7.60 -3.37 -3.87
N ALA A 150 -7.98 -4.21 -2.90
CA ALA A 150 -9.12 -4.00 -2.01
C ALA A 150 -10.51 -3.90 -2.70
N SER A 151 -10.68 -4.44 -3.90
CA SER A 151 -11.96 -4.47 -4.63
C SER A 151 -13.14 -4.98 -3.77
N THR A 152 -12.93 -6.11 -3.07
CA THR A 152 -13.92 -6.70 -2.16
C THR A 152 -14.31 -5.74 -1.03
N ILE A 153 -13.33 -5.09 -0.39
CA ILE A 153 -13.59 -4.18 0.74
C ILE A 153 -14.34 -2.93 0.28
N ILE A 154 -13.98 -2.37 -0.89
CA ILE A 154 -14.69 -1.22 -1.45
C ILE A 154 -16.12 -1.60 -1.83
N MET A 155 -16.32 -2.78 -2.43
CA MET A 155 -17.65 -3.31 -2.74
C MET A 155 -18.48 -3.46 -1.46
N LEU A 156 -17.97 -4.12 -0.42
CA LEU A 156 -18.66 -4.30 0.85
C LEU A 156 -18.97 -2.97 1.54
N LYS A 157 -18.03 -1.99 1.48
CA LYS A 157 -18.24 -0.65 2.02
C LYS A 157 -19.40 0.06 1.32
N ARG A 158 -19.47 -0.02 -0.01
CA ARG A 158 -20.61 0.51 -0.77
C ARG A 158 -21.90 -0.24 -0.44
N PHE A 159 -21.83 -1.56 -0.35
CA PHE A 159 -22.97 -2.42 -0.06
C PHE A 159 -23.59 -2.10 1.30
N LYS A 160 -22.77 -1.86 2.32
CA LYS A 160 -23.21 -1.35 3.63
C LYS A 160 -23.92 0.00 3.53
N GLN A 161 -23.43 0.94 2.72
CA GLN A 161 -24.05 2.28 2.57
C GLN A 161 -25.46 2.22 1.99
N ILE A 162 -25.77 1.19 1.19
CA ILE A 162 -27.08 0.99 0.57
C ILE A 162 -27.96 0.00 1.34
N LYS A 163 -27.55 -0.47 2.54
CA LYS A 163 -28.32 -1.43 3.36
C LYS A 163 -29.79 -1.04 3.47
N LYS A 164 -30.06 0.21 3.89
CA LYS A 164 -31.44 0.65 4.13
C LYS A 164 -32.29 0.69 2.85
N CYS A 165 -31.69 1.07 1.74
CA CYS A 165 -32.34 1.05 0.43
C CYS A 165 -32.69 -0.38 0.00
N LEU A 166 -31.79 -1.35 0.26
CA LEU A 166 -32.02 -2.76 -0.03
C LEU A 166 -33.14 -3.35 0.83
N GLU A 167 -33.16 -3.05 2.12
CA GLU A 167 -34.25 -3.45 3.02
C GLU A 167 -35.61 -2.93 2.53
N ASN A 168 -35.69 -1.63 2.25
CA ASN A 168 -36.93 -1.01 1.76
C ASN A 168 -37.38 -1.64 0.42
N MET A 169 -36.42 -1.94 -0.46
CA MET A 169 -36.70 -2.59 -1.74
C MET A 169 -37.34 -3.97 -1.53
N VAL A 170 -36.77 -4.84 -0.69
CA VAL A 170 -37.26 -6.22 -0.52
C VAL A 170 -38.51 -6.35 0.35
N ILE A 171 -38.86 -5.30 1.12
CA ILE A 171 -40.09 -5.21 1.90
C ILE A 171 -41.23 -4.54 1.10
N SER A 172 -40.93 -3.89 -0.03
CA SER A 172 -41.94 -3.18 -0.83
C SER A 172 -42.96 -4.13 -1.47
N GLU A 173 -44.21 -3.66 -1.63
CA GLU A 173 -45.28 -4.41 -2.34
C GLU A 173 -44.86 -4.79 -3.77
N ARG A 174 -44.10 -3.93 -4.45
CA ARG A 174 -43.57 -4.19 -5.79
C ARG A 174 -42.66 -5.43 -5.84
N TRP A 175 -41.95 -5.71 -4.75
CA TRP A 175 -41.14 -6.92 -4.63
C TRP A 175 -42.01 -8.17 -4.49
N ASP A 176 -43.11 -8.10 -3.74
CA ASP A 176 -44.02 -9.24 -3.56
C ASP A 176 -44.86 -9.53 -4.83
N LEU A 177 -45.09 -8.52 -5.66
CA LEU A 177 -45.69 -8.66 -7.00
C LEU A 177 -44.72 -9.23 -8.05
N TYR A 178 -43.43 -9.36 -7.73
CA TYR A 178 -42.43 -9.95 -8.62
C TYR A 178 -42.65 -11.47 -8.72
N LYS A 179 -43.46 -11.89 -9.70
CA LYS A 179 -43.92 -13.29 -9.86
C LYS A 179 -43.09 -14.12 -10.84
N GLU A 180 -42.08 -13.56 -11.50
CA GLU A 180 -41.51 -14.21 -12.70
C GLU A 180 -40.05 -14.67 -12.55
N GLU A 181 -39.91 -15.97 -12.86
CA GLU A 181 -38.72 -16.79 -13.16
C GLU A 181 -37.72 -17.14 -12.04
N ASP A 182 -37.62 -16.35 -10.96
CA ASP A 182 -36.53 -16.58 -9.99
C ASP A 182 -36.97 -16.43 -8.52
N VAL A 183 -38.21 -16.82 -8.21
CA VAL A 183 -38.86 -16.66 -6.89
C VAL A 183 -38.03 -17.26 -5.75
N VAL A 184 -37.39 -18.42 -5.99
CA VAL A 184 -36.52 -19.06 -4.99
C VAL A 184 -35.29 -18.18 -4.68
N LYS A 185 -34.60 -17.67 -5.71
CA LYS A 185 -33.45 -16.78 -5.53
C LYS A 185 -33.87 -15.44 -4.91
N ALA A 186 -35.01 -14.88 -5.34
CA ALA A 186 -35.57 -13.67 -4.76
C ALA A 186 -35.82 -13.84 -3.25
N ARG A 187 -36.36 -15.00 -2.86
CA ARG A 187 -36.57 -15.33 -1.45
C ARG A 187 -35.26 -15.42 -0.68
N VAL A 188 -34.24 -16.09 -1.22
CA VAL A 188 -32.89 -16.15 -0.60
C VAL A 188 -32.29 -14.75 -0.44
N VAL A 189 -32.38 -13.90 -1.47
CA VAL A 189 -31.90 -12.51 -1.44
C VAL A 189 -32.63 -11.69 -0.38
N LYS A 190 -33.97 -11.80 -0.30
CA LYS A 190 -34.77 -11.14 0.74
C LYS A 190 -34.35 -11.58 2.14
N TYR A 191 -34.21 -12.89 2.37
CA TYR A 191 -33.75 -13.39 3.68
C TYR A 191 -32.36 -12.89 4.04
N LYS A 192 -31.39 -12.91 3.11
CA LYS A 192 -30.03 -12.41 3.36
C LYS A 192 -29.98 -10.91 3.62
N ILE A 193 -30.74 -10.11 2.89
CA ILE A 193 -30.82 -8.66 3.11
C ILE A 193 -31.43 -8.33 4.47
N LEU A 194 -32.33 -9.17 4.99
CA LEU A 194 -32.95 -8.98 6.29
C LEU A 194 -32.23 -9.72 7.44
N ASP A 195 -31.12 -10.40 7.15
CA ASP A 195 -30.33 -11.14 8.13
C ASP A 195 -29.33 -10.22 8.85
N ASP A 196 -29.58 -9.93 10.13
CA ASP A 196 -28.71 -9.10 10.93
C ASP A 196 -27.32 -9.70 11.12
N GLN A 197 -27.18 -11.03 11.21
CA GLN A 197 -25.87 -11.68 11.35
C GLN A 197 -25.01 -11.49 10.09
N PHE A 198 -25.63 -11.49 8.90
CA PHE A 198 -24.94 -11.19 7.65
C PHE A 198 -24.37 -9.76 7.67
N TRP A 199 -25.16 -8.77 8.11
CA TRP A 199 -24.70 -7.39 8.22
C TRP A 199 -23.65 -7.18 9.32
N GLU A 200 -23.76 -7.89 10.45
CA GLU A 200 -22.73 -7.89 11.49
C GLU A 200 -21.40 -8.42 10.97
N LYS A 201 -21.41 -9.50 10.19
CA LYS A 201 -20.20 -10.02 9.52
C LYS A 201 -19.59 -8.98 8.58
N ILE A 202 -20.40 -8.29 7.76
CA ILE A 202 -19.92 -7.20 6.89
C ILE A 202 -19.31 -6.07 7.72
N ASN A 203 -19.98 -5.65 8.80
CA ASN A 203 -19.49 -4.61 9.69
C ASN A 203 -18.14 -4.98 10.31
N TYR A 204 -18.00 -6.23 10.74
CA TYR A 204 -16.76 -6.75 11.30
C TYR A 204 -15.63 -6.77 10.26
N ILE A 205 -15.87 -7.28 9.04
CA ILE A 205 -14.89 -7.23 7.93
C ILE A 205 -14.40 -5.81 7.71
N LEU A 206 -15.33 -4.85 7.57
CA LEU A 206 -14.99 -3.45 7.34
C LEU A 206 -14.22 -2.83 8.52
N ALA A 207 -14.54 -3.22 9.76
CA ALA A 207 -13.88 -2.69 10.94
C ALA A 207 -12.38 -3.08 10.99
N PHE A 208 -12.04 -4.37 10.86
CA PHE A 208 -10.64 -4.79 10.97
C PHE A 208 -9.82 -4.50 9.70
N THR A 209 -10.47 -4.38 8.54
CA THR A 209 -9.77 -4.02 7.28
C THR A 209 -9.65 -2.52 7.05
N SER A 210 -10.35 -1.67 7.81
CA SER A 210 -10.25 -0.20 7.67
C SER A 210 -8.82 0.32 7.82
N PRO A 211 -8.05 -0.06 8.86
CA PRO A 211 -6.69 0.44 9.03
C PRO A 211 -5.78 0.03 7.87
N ILE A 212 -5.97 -1.19 7.33
CA ILE A 212 -5.22 -1.70 6.17
C ILE A 212 -5.54 -0.84 4.95
N TYR A 213 -6.83 -0.65 4.66
CA TYR A 213 -7.28 0.16 3.53
C TYR A 213 -6.78 1.62 3.61
N GLU A 214 -6.80 2.22 4.79
CA GLU A 214 -6.35 3.60 5.02
C GLU A 214 -4.87 3.80 4.67
N ILE A 215 -3.98 2.90 5.11
CA ILE A 215 -2.55 2.98 4.76
C ILE A 215 -2.36 2.85 3.27
N LEU A 216 -3.02 1.88 2.67
CA LEU A 216 -2.89 1.63 1.23
C LEU A 216 -3.35 2.83 0.42
N ARG A 217 -4.41 3.52 0.86
CA ARG A 217 -4.84 4.78 0.24
C ARG A 217 -3.87 5.93 0.44
N LYS A 218 -3.25 6.07 1.62
CA LYS A 218 -2.25 7.11 1.89
C LYS A 218 -0.96 6.87 1.10
N ALA A 219 -0.51 5.62 1.05
CA ALA A 219 0.67 5.17 0.32
C ALA A 219 0.55 5.33 -1.21
N ASP A 220 -0.68 5.20 -1.74
CA ASP A 220 -1.07 5.35 -3.15
C ASP A 220 -1.16 6.82 -3.62
N SER A 221 -0.71 7.77 -2.80
CA SER A 221 -0.63 9.20 -3.14
C SER A 221 0.75 9.57 -3.71
N ASP A 222 0.79 10.66 -4.48
CA ASP A 222 2.03 11.19 -5.08
C ASP A 222 2.84 12.03 -4.08
N GLN A 223 2.35 12.14 -2.84
CA GLN A 223 3.00 12.91 -1.79
C GLN A 223 4.19 12.14 -1.20
N PRO A 224 5.27 12.83 -0.81
CA PRO A 224 6.39 12.19 -0.15
C PRO A 224 5.95 11.51 1.15
N CYS A 225 6.00 10.18 1.18
CA CYS A 225 5.47 9.39 2.29
C CYS A 225 6.30 8.15 2.64
N LEU A 226 7.41 7.90 1.93
CA LEU A 226 8.26 6.73 2.16
C LEU A 226 8.71 6.59 3.64
N HIS A 227 8.98 7.72 4.29
CA HIS A 227 9.42 7.82 5.69
C HIS A 227 8.30 7.59 6.73
N LEU A 228 7.03 7.62 6.30
CA LEU A 228 5.85 7.43 7.14
C LEU A 228 5.34 5.98 7.11
N ILE A 229 5.76 5.17 6.14
CA ILE A 229 5.25 3.80 5.95
C ILE A 229 5.47 2.90 7.17
N TYR A 230 6.63 3.01 7.84
CA TYR A 230 6.93 2.23 9.05
C TYR A 230 5.98 2.59 10.20
N GLU A 231 5.80 3.88 10.44
CA GLU A 231 4.91 4.36 11.50
C GLU A 231 3.45 3.98 11.22
N TRP A 232 3.01 4.17 9.97
CA TRP A 232 1.68 3.76 9.55
C TRP A 232 1.48 2.26 9.77
N TRP A 233 2.44 1.43 9.35
CA TRP A 233 2.40 -0.01 9.55
C TRP A 233 2.12 -0.40 11.01
N ASP A 234 2.91 0.12 11.94
CA ASP A 234 2.76 -0.12 13.37
C ASP A 234 1.36 0.29 13.87
N GLU A 235 0.89 1.46 13.47
CA GLU A 235 -0.44 1.95 13.86
C GLU A 235 -1.58 1.12 13.26
N MET A 236 -1.45 0.63 12.04
CA MET A 236 -2.43 -0.30 11.47
C MET A 236 -2.45 -1.62 12.23
N ILE A 237 -1.31 -2.20 12.58
CA ILE A 237 -1.28 -3.45 13.34
C ILE A 237 -2.00 -3.26 14.69
N LYS A 238 -1.72 -2.16 15.40
CA LYS A 238 -2.40 -1.83 16.67
C LYS A 238 -3.92 -1.68 16.48
N LYS A 239 -4.36 -0.87 15.52
CA LYS A 239 -5.80 -0.63 15.27
C LYS A 239 -6.51 -1.89 14.79
N MET A 240 -5.87 -2.70 13.96
CA MET A 240 -6.39 -3.97 13.47
C MET A 240 -6.55 -4.98 14.62
N LYS A 241 -5.56 -5.08 15.51
CA LYS A 241 -5.65 -5.93 16.72
C LYS A 241 -6.86 -5.56 17.57
N VAL A 242 -7.04 -4.27 17.84
CA VAL A 242 -8.19 -3.75 18.61
C VAL A 242 -9.52 -4.00 17.89
N ALA A 243 -9.54 -3.92 16.57
CA ALA A 243 -10.76 -4.21 15.80
C ALA A 243 -11.12 -5.70 15.83
N ILE A 244 -10.13 -6.59 15.75
CA ILE A 244 -10.34 -8.04 15.83
C ILE A 244 -10.80 -8.45 17.23
N SER A 245 -10.23 -7.88 18.29
CA SER A 245 -10.58 -8.21 19.68
C SER A 245 -11.99 -7.79 20.12
N LYS A 246 -12.74 -7.06 19.27
CA LYS A 246 -14.11 -6.62 19.57
C LYS A 246 -15.17 -7.66 19.23
N ARG A 247 -14.80 -8.83 18.71
CA ARG A 247 -15.76 -9.85 18.31
C ARG A 247 -16.14 -10.75 19.51
N PRO A 248 -17.42 -10.85 19.89
CA PRO A 248 -17.81 -11.56 21.11
C PRO A 248 -17.76 -13.10 21.05
N TYR A 249 -17.50 -13.73 19.89
CA TYR A 249 -17.67 -15.18 19.70
C TYR A 249 -16.63 -15.81 18.75
N SER A 250 -15.35 -15.82 19.12
CA SER A 250 -14.35 -16.74 18.55
C SER A 250 -13.04 -16.72 19.35
N GLY A 251 -12.17 -17.71 19.15
CA GLY A 251 -10.78 -17.67 19.62
C GLY A 251 -10.00 -16.53 18.96
N ASP A 252 -10.22 -15.30 19.44
CA ASP A 252 -9.75 -14.05 18.84
C ASP A 252 -8.22 -13.95 18.71
N SER A 253 -7.47 -14.74 19.49
CA SER A 253 -6.03 -14.86 19.33
C SER A 253 -5.65 -15.51 18.00
N LYS A 254 -6.31 -16.61 17.61
CA LYS A 254 -5.92 -17.40 16.44
C LYS A 254 -6.22 -16.68 15.12
N PHE A 255 -7.40 -16.06 15.02
CA PHE A 255 -7.74 -15.26 13.84
C PHE A 255 -6.81 -14.05 13.70
N TYR A 256 -6.54 -13.34 14.81
CA TYR A 256 -5.56 -12.24 14.81
C TYR A 256 -4.18 -12.74 14.38
N GLU A 257 -3.68 -13.84 14.94
CA GLU A 257 -2.37 -14.41 14.60
C GLU A 257 -2.25 -14.70 13.10
N ILE A 258 -3.29 -15.29 12.49
CA ILE A 258 -3.29 -15.58 11.05
C ILE A 258 -3.27 -14.30 10.22
N VAL A 259 -4.15 -13.34 10.52
CA VAL A 259 -4.18 -12.06 9.79
C VAL A 259 -2.87 -11.29 9.97
N HIS A 260 -2.35 -11.26 11.19
CA HIS A 260 -1.07 -10.65 11.53
C HIS A 260 0.09 -11.32 10.78
N ASN A 261 0.14 -12.65 10.72
CA ASN A 261 1.19 -13.37 10.00
C ASN A 261 1.14 -13.10 8.50
N ILE A 262 -0.06 -13.09 7.89
CA ILE A 262 -0.24 -12.70 6.48
C ILE A 262 0.32 -11.28 6.23
N LEU A 263 0.01 -10.36 7.14
CA LEU A 263 0.51 -8.99 7.09
C LEU A 263 2.04 -8.97 7.22
N VAL A 264 2.63 -9.60 8.25
CA VAL A 264 4.09 -9.64 8.46
C VAL A 264 4.83 -10.28 7.29
N GLU A 265 4.30 -11.35 6.70
CA GLU A 265 4.89 -11.94 5.49
C GLU A 265 4.90 -10.95 4.31
N ARG A 266 3.82 -10.17 4.15
CA ARG A 266 3.77 -9.11 3.13
C ARG A 266 4.74 -7.98 3.45
N TRP A 267 4.84 -7.57 4.71
CA TRP A 267 5.81 -6.58 5.17
C TRP A 267 7.24 -7.02 4.85
N ASN A 268 7.61 -8.26 5.22
CA ASN A 268 8.94 -8.80 4.98
C ASN A 268 9.29 -8.97 3.48
N LYS A 269 8.28 -9.12 2.61
CA LYS A 269 8.44 -9.13 1.15
C LYS A 269 8.46 -7.72 0.54
N SER A 270 8.10 -6.70 1.32
CA SER A 270 8.19 -5.29 0.91
C SER A 270 9.60 -4.76 1.12
N ASN A 271 9.85 -3.52 0.67
CA ASN A 271 11.14 -2.86 0.86
C ASN A 271 11.33 -2.31 2.30
N THR A 272 11.16 -3.16 3.31
CA THR A 272 11.25 -2.81 4.74
C THR A 272 12.54 -2.05 5.06
N SER A 273 13.67 -2.49 4.51
CA SER A 273 14.96 -1.83 4.74
C SER A 273 15.01 -0.36 4.31
N LEU A 274 14.38 -0.01 3.18
CA LEU A 274 14.33 1.36 2.70
C LEU A 274 13.33 2.19 3.52
N HIS A 275 12.17 1.62 3.88
CA HIS A 275 11.22 2.27 4.78
C HIS A 275 11.86 2.60 6.13
N CYS A 276 12.57 1.65 6.75
CA CYS A 276 13.26 1.85 8.01
C CYS A 276 14.38 2.90 7.91
N LEU A 277 15.13 2.94 6.80
CA LEU A 277 16.13 3.98 6.57
C LEU A 277 15.48 5.36 6.41
N ALA A 278 14.44 5.49 5.59
CA ALA A 278 13.74 6.76 5.39
C ALA A 278 13.09 7.25 6.69
N HIS A 279 12.45 6.35 7.44
CA HIS A 279 11.88 6.61 8.76
C HIS A 279 12.96 7.06 9.76
N SER A 280 14.14 6.43 9.73
CA SER A 280 15.27 6.83 10.59
C SER A 280 15.82 8.23 10.29
N LEU A 281 15.55 8.79 9.10
CA LEU A 281 15.98 10.12 8.69
C LEU A 281 14.88 11.16 8.85
N ASN A 282 13.69 10.79 9.34
CA ASN A 282 12.63 11.74 9.63
C ASN A 282 13.04 12.60 10.85
N PRO A 283 13.18 13.93 10.73
CA PRO A 283 13.53 14.79 11.84
C PRO A 283 12.39 14.94 12.85
N SER A 284 11.13 14.73 12.46
CA SER A 284 9.99 14.87 13.36
C SER A 284 9.99 13.79 14.44
N HIS A 285 9.80 14.24 15.68
CA HIS A 285 9.68 13.41 16.87
C HIS A 285 8.27 13.48 17.49
N GLU A 286 7.34 14.24 16.90
CA GLU A 286 5.98 14.43 17.44
C GLU A 286 5.28 13.08 17.64
N TRP A 287 5.48 12.17 16.68
CA TRP A 287 4.93 10.83 16.71
C TRP A 287 5.41 10.02 17.93
N LEU A 288 6.59 10.27 18.51
CA LEU A 288 7.06 9.54 19.69
C LEU A 288 6.17 9.76 20.92
N GLN A 289 5.49 10.92 20.99
CA GLN A 289 4.64 11.28 22.12
C GLN A 289 3.23 10.66 22.04
N GLU A 290 2.84 10.12 20.89
CA GLU A 290 1.50 9.55 20.69
C GLU A 290 1.29 8.22 21.44
N SER A 291 2.36 7.52 21.84
CA SER A 291 2.27 6.25 22.57
C SER A 291 3.55 5.96 23.36
N PRO A 292 3.46 5.54 24.65
CA PRO A 292 4.62 5.32 25.52
C PRO A 292 5.56 4.20 25.03
N ASN A 293 5.06 3.28 24.20
CA ASN A 293 5.84 2.16 23.66
C ASN A 293 6.60 2.52 22.37
N ARG A 294 6.46 3.74 21.84
CA ARG A 294 7.17 4.16 20.62
C ARG A 294 8.64 4.46 20.96
N LEU A 295 9.55 3.91 20.17
CA LEU A 295 10.98 4.08 20.37
C LEU A 295 11.55 4.96 19.25
N PRO A 296 12.51 5.85 19.55
CA PRO A 296 13.22 6.55 18.49
C PRO A 296 13.98 5.55 17.60
N PRO A 297 14.20 5.85 16.31
CA PRO A 297 14.75 4.89 15.34
C PRO A 297 16.13 4.29 15.70
N HIS A 298 16.89 4.95 16.56
CA HIS A 298 18.18 4.48 17.04
C HIS A 298 18.07 3.50 18.23
N ARG A 299 16.92 3.41 18.90
CA ARG A 299 16.62 2.45 20.00
C ARG A 299 15.73 1.29 19.57
N ASP A 300 15.05 1.42 18.44
CA ASP A 300 14.31 0.31 17.84
C ASP A 300 15.28 -0.68 17.15
N ILE A 301 15.23 -1.95 17.58
CA ILE A 301 16.11 -3.02 17.10
C ILE A 301 15.80 -3.41 15.65
N GLU A 302 14.52 -3.48 15.27
CA GLU A 302 14.10 -3.81 13.91
C GLU A 302 14.54 -2.69 12.96
N VAL A 303 14.17 -1.44 13.27
CA VAL A 303 14.53 -0.28 12.46
C VAL A 303 16.04 -0.16 12.33
N SER A 304 16.79 -0.37 13.41
CA SER A 304 18.25 -0.30 13.39
C SER A 304 18.89 -1.39 12.55
N ARG A 305 18.37 -2.62 12.61
CA ARG A 305 18.87 -3.74 11.80
C ARG A 305 18.60 -3.50 10.32
N GLU A 306 17.39 -3.09 9.98
CA GLU A 306 16.95 -2.86 8.61
C GLU A 306 17.60 -1.62 7.99
N ARG A 307 17.82 -0.55 8.77
CA ARG A 307 18.65 0.60 8.38
C ARG A 307 20.07 0.17 8.02
N LYS A 308 20.73 -0.62 8.88
CA LYS A 308 22.10 -1.11 8.63
C LYS A 308 22.19 -1.92 7.34
N LYS A 309 21.25 -2.86 7.13
CA LYS A 309 21.15 -3.62 5.87
C LYS A 309 20.98 -2.70 4.65
N CYS A 310 20.16 -1.66 4.76
CA CYS A 310 19.94 -0.71 3.66
C CYS A 310 21.22 0.09 3.34
N ILE A 311 21.89 0.63 4.38
CA ILE A 311 23.16 1.36 4.24
C ILE A 311 24.25 0.47 3.62
N GLU A 312 24.34 -0.80 4.03
CA GLU A 312 25.26 -1.78 3.44
C GLU A 312 25.02 -2.02 1.96
N ARG A 313 23.75 -2.11 1.54
CA ARG A 313 23.37 -2.25 0.13
C ARG A 313 23.63 -0.99 -0.69
N TYR A 314 23.47 0.19 -0.08
CA TYR A 314 23.65 1.48 -0.73
C TYR A 314 25.13 1.84 -0.91
N TYR A 315 25.96 1.57 0.10
CA TYR A 315 27.39 1.90 0.10
C TYR A 315 28.26 0.64 0.17
N CYS A 316 28.85 0.25 -0.97
CA CYS A 316 29.77 -0.89 -1.02
C CYS A 316 31.08 -0.65 -0.25
N ASN A 317 31.53 0.61 -0.14
CA ASN A 317 32.77 1.00 0.53
C ASN A 317 32.57 1.13 2.06
N SER A 318 33.39 0.42 2.84
CA SER A 318 33.32 0.41 4.31
C SER A 318 33.57 1.78 4.96
N SER A 319 34.52 2.55 4.45
CA SER A 319 34.84 3.89 4.95
C SER A 319 33.69 4.87 4.71
N LYS A 320 33.01 4.80 3.55
CA LYS A 320 31.79 5.58 3.30
C LYS A 320 30.66 5.20 4.25
N ARG A 321 30.47 3.89 4.51
CA ARG A 321 29.49 3.42 5.51
C ARG A 321 29.78 3.98 6.90
N LYS A 322 31.04 3.96 7.33
CA LYS A 322 31.45 4.51 8.63
C LYS A 322 31.12 6.00 8.72
N SER A 323 31.52 6.78 7.72
CA SER A 323 31.25 8.22 7.66
C SER A 323 29.75 8.55 7.72
N VAL A 324 28.91 7.83 6.97
CA VAL A 324 27.45 8.03 7.00
C VAL A 324 26.87 7.66 8.37
N ASN A 325 27.34 6.58 8.99
CA ASN A 325 26.89 6.18 10.32
C ASN A 325 27.32 7.18 11.40
N GLU A 326 28.52 7.75 11.33
CA GLU A 326 28.99 8.80 12.24
C GLU A 326 28.07 10.02 12.17
N LYS A 327 27.74 10.49 10.96
CA LYS A 327 26.79 11.59 10.78
C LYS A 327 25.38 11.26 11.23
N PHE A 328 24.96 10.00 11.06
CA PHE A 328 23.67 9.53 11.56
C PHE A 328 23.62 9.54 13.10
N ILE A 329 24.73 9.23 13.78
CA ILE A 329 24.82 9.34 15.24
C ILE A 329 24.58 10.80 15.64
N SER A 330 25.28 11.76 15.03
CA SER A 330 25.09 13.18 15.37
C SER A 330 23.64 13.62 15.23
N PHE A 331 22.99 13.25 14.12
CA PHE A 331 21.57 13.54 13.88
C PHE A 331 20.62 12.89 14.89
N SER A 332 20.80 11.59 15.13
CA SER A 332 19.87 10.78 15.93
C SER A 332 20.04 10.96 17.44
N ALA A 333 21.25 11.30 17.89
CA ALA A 333 21.55 11.63 19.27
C ALA A 333 21.33 13.11 19.59
N VAL A 334 21.01 13.95 18.58
CA VAL A 334 20.81 15.39 18.76
C VAL A 334 22.04 16.04 19.38
N ILE A 335 23.18 15.89 18.71
CA ILE A 335 24.47 16.48 19.11
C ILE A 335 25.06 17.28 17.95
N ASP A 336 26.13 18.02 18.23
CA ASP A 336 26.76 18.96 17.29
C ASP A 336 25.72 19.97 16.75
N ASP A 337 25.81 20.35 15.48
CA ASP A 337 24.89 21.32 14.85
C ASP A 337 23.41 20.87 14.85
N PHE A 338 23.11 19.61 15.13
CA PHE A 338 21.74 19.12 15.23
C PHE A 338 21.08 19.39 16.59
N SER A 339 21.84 19.84 17.59
CA SER A 339 21.32 20.30 18.88
C SER A 339 21.02 21.80 18.91
N ASP A 340 21.22 22.49 17.79
CA ASP A 340 20.84 23.90 17.64
C ASP A 340 19.34 24.12 17.95
N ASN A 341 19.04 25.26 18.58
CA ASN A 341 17.70 25.57 19.07
C ASN A 341 16.67 25.67 17.93
N ASP A 342 17.04 26.26 16.79
CA ASP A 342 16.14 26.38 15.65
C ASP A 342 16.01 25.03 14.94
N ALA A 343 17.11 24.28 14.80
CA ALA A 343 17.07 22.91 14.28
C ALA A 343 16.11 22.02 15.09
N MET A 344 16.11 22.13 16.42
CA MET A 344 15.21 21.38 17.29
C MET A 344 13.76 21.83 17.20
N ARG A 345 13.51 23.15 17.16
CA ARG A 345 12.16 23.71 17.04
C ARG A 345 11.50 23.31 15.72
N ASP A 346 12.27 23.27 14.64
CA ASP A 346 11.75 23.06 13.29
C ASP A 346 11.37 21.61 12.97
N ARG A 347 11.77 20.63 13.81
CA ARG A 347 11.59 19.18 13.54
C ARG A 347 10.15 18.77 13.23
N GLY A 348 9.15 19.44 13.82
CA GLY A 348 7.72 19.22 13.57
C GLY A 348 7.01 20.33 12.79
N LEU A 349 7.65 21.49 12.60
CA LEU A 349 7.02 22.68 12.02
C LEU A 349 7.11 22.73 10.49
N MET A 350 7.88 21.83 9.87
CA MET A 350 8.05 21.79 8.42
C MET A 350 8.24 20.37 7.90
N SER A 351 8.18 20.23 6.57
CA SER A 351 8.42 18.93 5.95
C SER A 351 9.85 18.45 6.18
N PRO A 352 10.06 17.12 6.31
CA PRO A 352 11.40 16.55 6.51
C PRO A 352 12.43 17.01 5.48
N THR A 353 12.04 17.12 4.21
CA THR A 353 12.92 17.62 3.15
C THR A 353 13.39 19.05 3.41
N LYS A 354 12.50 19.96 3.81
CA LYS A 354 12.85 21.36 4.09
C LYS A 354 13.79 21.45 5.29
N TRP A 355 13.50 20.67 6.33
CA TRP A 355 14.36 20.61 7.52
C TRP A 355 15.79 20.20 7.16
N TRP A 356 15.95 19.14 6.36
CA TRP A 356 17.28 18.70 5.91
C TRP A 356 17.99 19.73 5.02
N VAL A 357 17.28 20.53 4.23
CA VAL A 357 17.90 21.61 3.44
C VAL A 357 18.50 22.69 4.35
N ILE A 358 17.79 23.08 5.41
CA ILE A 358 18.20 24.17 6.31
C ILE A 358 19.28 23.68 7.29
N HIS A 359 19.03 22.55 7.96
CA HIS A 359 19.80 22.12 9.13
C HIS A 359 20.79 21.00 8.83
N GLY A 360 20.80 20.45 7.61
CA GLY A 360 21.59 19.27 7.25
C GLY A 360 23.02 19.55 6.79
N ALA A 361 23.45 20.81 6.69
CA ALA A 361 24.72 21.19 6.06
C ALA A 361 25.97 20.59 6.73
N SER A 362 25.91 20.35 8.05
CA SER A 362 26.95 19.73 8.86
C SER A 362 27.17 18.23 8.57
N ALA A 363 26.25 17.62 7.84
CA ALA A 363 26.21 16.21 7.51
C ALA A 363 25.93 15.97 6.01
N PRO A 364 26.77 16.46 5.09
CA PRO A 364 26.46 16.51 3.65
C PRO A 364 26.15 15.14 3.02
N THR A 365 26.85 14.09 3.46
CA THR A 365 26.60 12.71 2.99
C THR A 365 25.24 12.17 3.44
N LEU A 366 24.86 12.47 4.68
CA LEU A 366 23.58 12.07 5.25
C LEU A 366 22.43 12.93 4.70
N GLN A 367 22.64 14.23 4.57
CA GLN A 367 21.71 15.18 3.96
C GLN A 367 21.37 14.75 2.53
N SER A 368 22.38 14.42 1.72
CA SER A 368 22.15 13.92 0.35
C SER A 368 21.26 12.67 0.33
N LEU A 369 21.51 11.74 1.25
CA LEU A 369 20.69 10.53 1.39
C LEU A 369 19.26 10.85 1.86
N ALA A 370 19.10 11.73 2.84
CA ALA A 370 17.82 12.14 3.38
C ALA A 370 16.96 12.84 2.32
N LEU A 371 17.52 13.79 1.57
CA LEU A 371 16.81 14.49 0.50
C LEU A 371 16.34 13.53 -0.61
N LYS A 372 17.12 12.48 -0.92
CA LYS A 372 16.72 11.45 -1.89
C LYS A 372 15.54 10.61 -1.40
N LEU A 373 15.45 10.30 -0.11
CA LEU A 373 14.44 9.38 0.44
C LEU A 373 13.18 10.10 0.91
N LEU A 374 13.34 11.25 1.55
CA LEU A 374 12.23 11.97 2.20
C LEU A 374 11.33 12.68 1.19
N GLY A 375 11.84 12.93 -0.03
CA GLY A 375 11.05 13.45 -1.15
C GLY A 375 10.32 12.37 -1.96
N GLN A 376 10.46 11.08 -1.62
CA GLN A 376 9.88 10.01 -2.42
C GLN A 376 8.45 9.65 -2.02
N PRO A 377 7.54 9.50 -3.00
CA PRO A 377 6.30 8.78 -2.76
C PRO A 377 6.64 7.32 -2.44
N SER A 378 5.71 6.64 -1.79
CA SER A 378 5.88 5.21 -1.54
C SER A 378 5.49 4.42 -2.79
N SER A 379 4.34 4.69 -3.41
CA SER A 379 3.83 3.89 -4.53
C SER A 379 4.36 4.30 -5.91
N SER A 380 4.51 3.31 -6.80
CA SER A 380 4.77 3.49 -8.24
C SER A 380 3.48 3.69 -9.06
N SER A 381 2.31 3.48 -8.45
CA SER A 381 1.00 3.62 -9.11
C SER A 381 0.73 5.01 -9.66
N SER A 382 1.33 6.04 -9.10
CA SER A 382 1.37 7.41 -9.64
C SER A 382 1.78 7.45 -11.11
N CYS A 383 2.77 6.63 -11.47
CA CYS A 383 3.29 6.53 -12.84
C CYS A 383 2.37 5.75 -13.78
N GLU A 384 1.41 4.96 -13.23
CA GLU A 384 0.47 4.15 -14.01
C GLU A 384 -0.83 4.90 -14.37
N ARG A 385 -1.04 6.11 -13.83
CA ARG A 385 -2.23 6.94 -14.08
C ARG A 385 -2.04 7.97 -15.21
N ASN A 386 -0.89 7.95 -15.90
CA ASN A 386 -0.52 8.89 -16.96
C ASN A 386 -0.91 8.40 -18.35
#